data_AF-A0A2N2MJ46-F1
#
_entry.id   AF-A0A2N2MJ46-F1
#
_cell.length_a   1.000
_cell.length_b   1.000
_cell.length_c   1.000
_cell.angle_alpha   90.00
_cell.angle_beta   90.00
_cell.angle_gamma   90.00
#
_symmetry.space_group_name_H-M   'P 1'
#
loop_
_entity.id
_entity.type
_entity.pdbx_description
1 polymer ?
#
loop_
_entity_poly.entity_id
_entity_poly.type
_entity_poly.pdbx_seq_one_letter_code
_entity_poly.pdbx_strand_id
1 'polypeptide(L)'
;MTEINLKTAMAQWVEQQGVRPVDFARKMGYSSAYAWSLLRGQANVTTETLGRFVMAYGSQAAGEVLALASTTEVVSTETLPASANTTIPVTKG
;
A
#
# COMPACT_ATOMS: atom_id res chain seq x y z
N MET A 1 -8.93 -6.43 -14.13
CA MET A 1 -8.12 -5.46 -14.91
C MET A 1 -7.46 -4.63 -13.84
N THR A 2 -6.22 -4.97 -13.51
CA THR A 2 -5.52 -4.47 -12.32
C THR A 2 -5.40 -2.96 -12.41
N GLU A 3 -6.22 -2.24 -11.63
CA GLU A 3 -6.12 -0.78 -11.57
C GLU A 3 -4.92 -0.42 -10.69
N ILE A 4 -3.86 0.09 -11.31
CA ILE A 4 -2.68 0.58 -10.59
C ILE A 4 -3.08 1.86 -9.86
N ASN A 5 -3.29 1.77 -8.54
CA ASN A 5 -3.68 2.93 -7.73
C ASN A 5 -2.50 3.50 -6.93
N LEU A 6 -1.64 4.24 -7.63
CA LEU A 6 -0.48 4.95 -7.05
C LEU A 6 -0.88 5.93 -5.92
N LYS A 7 -2.08 6.49 -5.97
CA LYS A 7 -2.58 7.44 -4.96
C LYS A 7 -2.77 6.73 -3.62
N THR A 8 -3.49 5.62 -3.64
CA THR A 8 -3.74 4.79 -2.46
C THR A 8 -2.45 4.16 -1.95
N ALA A 9 -1.60 3.67 -2.85
CA ALA A 9 -0.34 3.03 -2.48
C ALA A 9 0.62 3.96 -1.73
N MET A 10 0.75 5.22 -2.16
CA MET A 10 1.64 6.15 -1.48
C MET A 10 1.10 6.58 -0.11
N ALA A 11 -0.23 6.70 0.04
CA ALA A 11 -0.86 6.94 1.33
C ALA A 11 -0.62 5.76 2.29
N GLN A 12 -0.90 4.54 1.82
CA GLN A 12 -0.65 3.31 2.58
C GLN A 12 0.81 3.17 3.00
N TRP A 13 1.75 3.49 2.11
CA TRP A 13 3.17 3.45 2.43
C TRP A 13 3.52 4.43 3.55
N VAL A 14 3.01 5.67 3.49
CA VAL A 14 3.24 6.67 4.55
C VAL A 14 2.70 6.20 5.90
N GLU A 15 1.53 5.56 5.91
CA GLU A 15 0.94 4.98 7.11
C GLU A 15 1.77 3.79 7.64
N GLN A 16 2.19 2.86 6.77
CA GLN A 16 3.01 1.70 7.13
C GLN A 16 4.37 2.07 7.72
N GLN A 17 4.98 3.13 7.20
CA GLN A 17 6.27 3.64 7.69
C GLN A 17 6.13 4.53 8.93
N GLY A 18 4.90 4.78 9.41
CA GLY A 18 4.65 5.68 10.54
C GLY A 18 5.07 7.14 10.27
N VAL A 19 5.15 7.54 9.00
CA VAL A 19 5.56 8.89 8.62
C VAL A 19 4.39 9.85 8.86
N ARG A 20 4.61 10.87 9.68
CA ARG A 20 3.57 11.89 9.92
C ARG A 20 3.37 12.72 8.64
N PRO A 21 2.13 13.09 8.27
CA PRO A 21 1.85 13.90 7.08
C PRO A 21 2.64 15.21 6.98
N VAL A 22 2.96 15.82 8.13
CA VAL A 22 3.77 17.05 8.19
C VAL A 22 5.24 16.79 7.84
N ASP A 23 5.80 15.67 8.27
CA ASP A 23 7.17 15.28 7.94
C ASP A 23 7.25 14.83 6.49
N PHE A 24 6.20 14.15 5.99
CA PHE A 24 6.04 13.87 4.58
C PHE A 24 6.06 15.12 3.73
N ALA A 25 5.25 16.13 4.08
CA ALA A 25 5.21 17.41 3.38
C ALA A 25 6.59 18.09 3.34
N ARG A 26 7.28 18.14 4.50
CA ARG A 26 8.62 18.73 4.61
C ARG A 26 9.63 18.02 3.74
N LYS A 27 9.68 16.68 3.78
CA LYS A 27 10.65 15.88 3.03
C LYS A 27 10.42 15.95 1.52
N MET A 28 9.16 16.04 1.11
CA MET A 28 8.77 16.17 -0.29
C MET A 28 8.91 17.61 -0.84
N GLY A 29 9.15 18.60 0.03
CA GLY A 29 9.20 20.01 -0.35
C GLY A 29 7.82 20.57 -0.76
N TYR A 30 6.75 20.03 -0.18
CA TYR A 30 5.37 20.45 -0.45
C TYR A 30 4.77 21.28 0.69
N SER A 31 3.75 22.06 0.36
CA SER A 31 2.90 22.64 1.39
C SER A 31 2.14 21.53 2.12
N SER A 32 1.84 21.75 3.41
CA SER A 32 1.10 20.78 4.21
C SER A 32 -0.28 20.50 3.63
N ALA A 33 -0.95 21.51 3.06
CA ALA A 33 -2.24 21.34 2.39
C ALA A 33 -2.13 20.43 1.15
N TYR A 34 -1.10 20.62 0.32
CA TYR A 34 -0.90 19.80 -0.88
C TYR A 34 -0.57 18.35 -0.52
N ALA A 35 0.33 18.14 0.46
CA ALA A 35 0.64 16.81 0.98
C ALA A 35 -0.61 16.08 1.48
N TRP A 36 -1.48 16.77 2.23
CA TRP A 36 -2.76 16.22 2.69
C TRP A 36 -3.71 15.86 1.54
N SER A 37 -3.80 16.70 0.51
CA SER A 37 -4.58 16.38 -0.69
C SER A 37 -4.03 15.15 -1.42
N LEU A 38 -2.70 14.99 -1.41
CA LEU A 38 -2.02 13.88 -2.05
C LEU A 38 -2.27 12.55 -1.30
N LEU A 39 -2.11 12.55 0.03
CA LEU A 39 -2.34 11.36 0.87
C LEU A 39 -3.83 10.96 0.95
N ARG A 40 -4.77 11.90 0.73
CA ARG A 40 -6.21 11.60 0.64
C ARG A 40 -6.67 11.22 -0.77
N GLY A 41 -5.75 11.09 -1.72
CA GLY A 41 -6.07 10.77 -3.12
C GLY A 41 -6.81 11.88 -3.87
N GLN A 42 -6.93 13.08 -3.31
CA GLN A 42 -7.56 14.26 -3.92
C GLN A 42 -6.65 14.91 -4.96
N ALA A 43 -5.33 14.79 -4.80
CA ALA A 43 -4.34 15.23 -5.79
C ALA A 43 -3.83 14.05 -6.64
N ASN A 44 -3.45 14.35 -7.89
CA ASN A 44 -2.85 13.35 -8.78
C ASN A 44 -1.38 13.10 -8.43
N VAL A 45 -0.98 11.83 -8.38
CA VAL A 45 0.43 11.44 -8.33
C VAL A 45 1.00 11.58 -9.74
N THR A 46 1.84 12.58 -9.95
CA THR A 46 2.51 12.83 -11.23
C THR A 46 3.89 12.17 -11.27
N THR A 47 4.50 12.08 -12.44
CA THR A 47 5.92 11.68 -12.58
C THR A 47 6.84 12.56 -11.74
N GLU A 48 6.54 13.86 -11.62
CA GLU A 48 7.29 14.76 -10.73
C GLU A 48 7.12 14.38 -9.25
N THR A 49 5.89 14.02 -8.84
CA THR A 49 5.62 13.55 -7.48
C THR A 49 6.46 12.32 -7.15
N LEU A 50 6.48 11.34 -8.06
CA LEU A 50 7.28 10.13 -7.91
C LEU A 50 8.79 10.43 -7.91
N GLY A 51 9.25 11.32 -8.79
CA GLY A 51 10.65 11.74 -8.84
C GLY A 51 11.10 12.41 -7.53
N ARG A 52 10.28 13.30 -6.97
CA ARG A 52 10.53 13.91 -5.66
C ARG A 52 10.51 12.88 -4.54
N PHE A 53 9.60 11.91 -4.60
CA PHE A 53 9.52 10.83 -3.63
C PHE A 53 10.79 9.97 -3.63
N VAL A 54 11.29 9.57 -4.81
CA VAL A 54 12.57 8.85 -4.96
C VAL A 54 13.73 9.66 -4.39
N MET A 55 13.77 10.97 -4.63
CA MET A 55 14.82 11.85 -4.08
C MET A 55 14.73 11.99 -2.55
N ALA A 56 13.53 12.01 -1.98
CA ALA A 56 13.30 12.23 -0.56
C ALA A 56 13.43 10.95 0.30
N TYR A 57 13.00 9.80 -0.23
CA TYR A 57 12.90 8.54 0.50
C TYR A 57 13.73 7.40 -0.11
N GLY A 58 14.32 7.60 -1.28
CA GLY A 58 15.14 6.62 -1.96
C GLY A 58 14.37 5.72 -2.93
N SER A 59 15.13 4.99 -3.75
CA SER A 59 14.58 4.04 -4.74
C SER A 59 13.89 2.85 -4.09
N GLN A 60 14.32 2.41 -2.91
CA GLN A 60 13.68 1.32 -2.17
C GLN A 60 12.23 1.67 -1.80
N ALA A 61 12.02 2.83 -1.17
CA ALA A 61 10.69 3.32 -0.84
C ALA A 61 9.80 3.43 -2.08
N ALA A 62 10.35 3.89 -3.20
CA ALA A 62 9.61 3.98 -4.46
C ALA A 62 9.22 2.59 -4.99
N GLY A 63 10.09 1.59 -4.85
CA GLY A 63 9.78 0.20 -5.15
C GLY A 63 8.65 -0.36 -4.29
N GLU A 64 8.64 -0.04 -2.99
CA GLU A 64 7.57 -0.43 -2.06
C GLU A 64 6.22 0.19 -2.44
N VAL A 65 6.19 1.50 -2.77
CA VAL A 65 4.97 2.17 -3.26
C VAL A 65 4.48 1.55 -4.56
N LEU A 66 5.38 1.23 -5.50
CA LEU A 66 5.00 0.58 -6.77
C LEU A 66 4.48 -0.84 -6.55
N ALA A 67 5.06 -1.59 -5.61
CA ALA A 67 4.59 -2.91 -5.23
C ALA A 67 3.17 -2.84 -4.63
N LEU A 68 2.93 -1.89 -3.72
CA LEU A 68 1.60 -1.65 -3.14
C LEU A 68 0.58 -1.25 -4.21
N ALA A 69 0.97 -0.40 -5.17
CA ALA A 69 0.11 0.02 -6.27
C ALA A 69 -0.27 -1.14 -7.21
N SER A 70 0.60 -2.14 -7.31
CA SER A 70 0.40 -3.33 -8.15
C SER A 70 -0.36 -4.45 -7.42
N THR A 71 -0.40 -4.43 -6.08
CA THR A 71 -0.98 -5.51 -5.26
C THR A 71 -2.50 -5.40 -5.05
N THR A 72 -3.16 -4.43 -5.67
CA THR A 72 -4.61 -4.19 -5.48
C THR A 72 -5.51 -5.34 -6.02
N GLU A 73 -4.97 -6.41 -6.63
CA GLU A 73 -5.73 -7.62 -7.00
C GLU A 73 -5.38 -8.92 -6.20
N VAL A 74 -4.62 -8.87 -5.10
CA VAL A 74 -4.36 -10.10 -4.28
C VAL A 74 -4.59 -9.89 -2.78
N VAL A 75 -5.85 -9.65 -2.40
CA VAL A 75 -6.36 -10.29 -1.18
C VAL A 75 -6.91 -11.65 -1.62
N SER A 76 -6.00 -12.58 -1.88
CA SER A 76 -6.33 -13.99 -1.73
C SER A 76 -6.59 -14.19 -0.24
N THR A 77 -7.87 -14.25 0.13
CA THR A 77 -8.29 -15.00 1.29
C THR A 77 -7.94 -16.48 1.06
N GLU A 78 -6.65 -16.82 1.11
CA GLU A 78 -6.26 -18.19 1.40
C GLU A 78 -6.38 -18.37 2.91
N THR A 79 -7.63 -18.35 3.39
CA THR A 79 -7.98 -19.17 4.53
C THR A 79 -7.79 -20.60 4.04
N LEU A 80 -6.59 -21.14 4.23
CA LEU A 80 -6.30 -22.56 4.12
C LEU A 80 -7.47 -23.34 4.75
N PRO A 81 -8.22 -24.18 4.01
CA PRO A 81 -9.00 -25.22 4.65
C PRO A 81 -8.03 -26.30 5.13
N ALA A 82 -7.28 -26.01 6.20
CA ALA A 82 -6.51 -27.03 6.88
C ALA A 82 -7.48 -27.88 7.72
N SER A 83 -7.56 -29.16 7.35
CA SER A 83 -8.28 -30.26 8.00
C SER A 83 -9.73 -30.48 7.58
N ALA A 84 -9.88 -30.95 6.34
CA ALA A 84 -10.76 -32.10 6.11
C ALA A 84 -10.17 -33.33 6.84
N ASN A 85 -10.47 -33.49 8.13
CA ASN A 85 -10.30 -34.77 8.81
C ASN A 85 -11.63 -35.53 8.74
N THR A 86 -11.87 -36.22 7.62
CA THR A 86 -12.87 -37.28 7.56
C THR A 86 -12.41 -38.41 8.47
N THR A 87 -12.84 -38.39 9.73
CA THR A 87 -12.90 -39.60 10.54
C THR A 87 -14.33 -40.12 10.48
N ILE A 88 -14.48 -41.23 9.76
CA ILE A 88 -15.69 -42.04 9.62
C ILE A 88 -16.11 -42.53 11.02
N PRO A 89 -17.41 -42.54 11.39
CA PRO A 89 -17.84 -43.15 12.65
C PRO A 89 -17.65 -44.68 12.57
N VAL A 90 -16.70 -45.21 13.34
CA VAL A 90 -16.69 -46.65 13.63
C VAL A 90 -17.62 -46.90 14.81
N THR A 91 -18.82 -47.38 14.49
CA THR A 91 -19.72 -48.05 15.43
C THR A 91 -18.99 -49.26 16.01
N LYS A 92 -18.71 -49.26 17.31
CA LYS A 92 -18.49 -50.49 18.09
C LYS A 92 -19.76 -50.77 18.88
N GLY A 93 -20.23 -52.01 18.78
CA GLY A 93 -21.51 -52.48 19.33
C GLY A 93 -21.49 -52.81 20.80
#